data_AF-A0A3D0UV14-F1
#
_entry.id   AF-A0A3D0UV14-F1
#
_cell.length_a   1.000
_cell.length_b   1.000
_cell.length_c   1.000
_cell.angle_alpha   90.00
_cell.angle_beta   90.00
_cell.angle_gamma   90.00
#
_symmetry.space_group_name_H-M   'P 1'
#
loop_
_entity.id
_entity.type
_entity.pdbx_description
1 polymer ?
#
loop_
_entity_poly.entity_id
_entity_poly.type
_entity_poly.pdbx_seq_one_letter_code
_entity_poly.pdbx_strand_id
1 'polypeptide(L)' 'MHISSANFIKSASKLAECPPADFQEFALVGRSNVGKSTLINMITQRK' A
#
# COMPACT_ATOMS: atom_id res chain seq x y z
N MET A 1 -8.96 -11.38 7.77
CA MET A 1 -7.54 -11.13 7.41
C MET A 1 -6.82 -10.70 8.68
N HIS A 2 -5.78 -11.42 9.11
CA HIS A 2 -5.02 -11.09 10.32
C HIS A 2 -3.65 -10.55 9.91
N ILE A 3 -3.49 -9.22 9.90
CA ILE A 3 -2.23 -8.56 9.56
C ILE A 3 -1.46 -8.32 10.86
N SER A 4 -0.37 -9.06 11.06
CA SER A 4 0.51 -8.91 12.22
C SER A 4 1.42 -7.69 12.12
N SER A 5 1.80 -7.32 10.90
CA SER A 5 2.63 -6.16 10.63
C SER A 5 2.37 -5.62 9.24
N ALA A 6 2.53 -4.31 9.11
CA ALA A 6 2.65 -3.62 7.84
C ALA A 6 3.87 -2.71 7.95
N ASN A 7 4.54 -2.34 6.88
CA ASN A 7 5.66 -1.39 6.93
C ASN A 7 5.67 -0.58 5.63
N PHE A 8 5.98 0.71 5.74
CA PHE A 8 6.21 1.51 4.55
C PHE A 8 7.62 1.19 4.04
N ILE A 9 7.71 0.63 2.83
CA ILE A 9 8.99 0.21 2.24
C ILE A 9 9.65 1.39 1.53
N LYS A 10 8.96 2.01 0.57
CA LYS A 10 9.45 3.16 -0.19
C LYS A 10 8.35 3.86 -0.96
N SER A 11 8.63 5.11 -1.36
CA SER A 11 7.92 5.79 -2.44
C SER A 11 8.76 5.66 -3.70
N ALA A 12 8.17 5.17 -4.79
CA ALA A 12 8.83 5.07 -6.10
C ALA A 12 8.14 6.04 -7.06
N SER A 13 8.88 7.00 -7.61
CA SER A 13 8.36 7.95 -8.60
C SER A 13 8.53 7.42 -10.03
N LYS A 14 9.45 6.46 -10.22
CA LYS A 14 9.75 5.81 -11.49
C LYS A 14 9.67 4.29 -11.35
N LEU A 15 9.37 3.60 -12.45
CA LEU A 15 9.26 2.14 -12.46
C LEU A 15 10.56 1.44 -12.04
N ALA A 16 11.71 1.97 -12.43
CA ALA A 16 13.02 1.43 -12.05
C ALA A 16 13.32 1.56 -10.54
N GLU A 17 12.56 2.38 -9.82
CA GLU A 17 12.66 2.51 -8.37
C GLU A 17 11.72 1.51 -7.65
N CYS A 18 10.89 0.73 -8.33
CA CYS A 18 10.05 -0.25 -7.65
C CYS A 18 10.92 -1.33 -6.95
N PRO A 19 10.46 -1.88 -5.81
CA PRO A 19 11.12 -3.04 -5.23
C PRO A 19 11.05 -4.24 -6.19
N PRO A 20 11.89 -5.27 -6.00
CA PRO A 20 11.74 -6.54 -6.70
C PRO A 20 10.34 -7.12 -6.47
N ALA A 21 9.74 -7.69 -7.53
CA ALA A 21 8.41 -8.29 -7.49
C ALA A 21 8.42 -9.71 -6.89
N ASP A 22 9.01 -9.84 -5.70
CA ASP A 22 9.21 -11.14 -5.03
C ASP A 22 7.91 -11.72 -4.44
N PHE A 23 6.88 -10.89 -4.31
CA PHE A 23 5.59 -11.25 -3.72
C PHE A 23 4.43 -10.81 -4.61
N GLN A 24 3.25 -11.39 -4.38
CA GLN A 24 2.02 -10.89 -5.00
C GLN A 24 1.66 -9.51 -4.44
N GLU A 25 1.38 -8.57 -5.34
CA GLU A 25 1.06 -7.19 -5.00
C GLU A 25 -0.39 -6.85 -5.32
N PHE A 26 -1.00 -5.98 -4.52
CA PHE A 26 -2.33 -5.43 -4.75
C PHE A 26 -2.25 -3.92 -4.95
N ALA A 27 -2.71 -3.44 -6.09
CA ALA A 27 -2.76 -2.01 -6.38
C ALA A 27 -4.08 -1.38 -5.90
N LEU A 28 -3.99 -0.24 -5.21
CA LEU A 28 -5.13 0.57 -4.78
C LEU A 28 -5.21 1.85 -5.63
N VAL A 29 -6.24 1.94 -6.48
CA VAL A 29 -6.44 3.06 -7.42
C VAL A 29 -7.81 3.70 -7.19
N GLY A 30 -7.90 5.02 -7.33
CA GLY A 30 -9.16 5.75 -7.17
C GLY A 30 -8.97 7.27 -7.15
N ARG A 31 -10.08 8.02 -7.31
CA ARG A 31 -10.09 9.49 -7.35
C ARG A 31 -9.47 10.12 -6.11
N SER A 32 -9.03 11.39 -6.23
CA SER A 32 -8.56 12.15 -5.06
C SER A 32 -9.65 12.17 -3.97
N ASN A 33 -9.24 12.00 -2.72
CA ASN A 33 -10.11 12.01 -1.52
C ASN A 33 -11.23 10.96 -1.47
N VAL A 34 -11.19 9.90 -2.28
CA VAL A 34 -12.17 8.79 -2.23
C VAL A 34 -12.00 7.86 -1.00
N GLY A 35 -11.00 8.10 -0.15
CA GLY A 35 -10.74 7.28 1.05
C GLY A 35 -9.72 6.15 0.88
N LYS A 36 -8.83 6.20 -0.14
CA LYS A 36 -7.76 5.19 -0.34
C LYS A 36 -6.89 4.99 0.91
N SER A 37 -6.40 6.09 1.49
CA SER A 37 -5.56 6.04 2.69
C SER A 37 -6.34 5.53 3.89
N THR A 38 -7.62 5.90 4.01
CA THR A 38 -8.52 5.39 5.06
C THR A 38 -8.67 3.87 4.98
N LEU A 39 -8.83 3.32 3.76
CA LEU A 39 -8.92 1.89 3.53
C LEU A 39 -7.62 1.17 3.90
N ILE A 40 -6.47 1.71 3.51
CA ILE A 40 -5.15 1.16 3.88
C ILE A 40 -5.01 1.11 5.40
N ASN A 41 -5.34 2.20 6.09
CA ASN A 41 -5.25 2.29 7.55
C ASN A 41 -6.22 1.30 8.22
N MET A 42 -7.45 1.17 7.71
CA MET A 42 -8.41 0.19 8.21
C MET A 42 -7.91 -1.26 8.09
N ILE A 43 -7.42 -1.64 6.91
CA ILE A 43 -6.95 -3.02 6.66
C ILE A 43 -5.69 -3.33 7.46
N THR A 44 -4.77 -2.37 7.56
CA THR A 44 -3.52 -2.53 8.31
C THR A 44 -3.64 -2.27 9.81
N GLN A 45 -4.84 -1.95 10.31
CA GLN A 45 -5.12 -1.60 11.71
C GLN A 45 -4.22 -0.46 12.22
N ARG A 46 -4.08 0.59 11.42
CA ARG A 46 -3.31 1.81 11.70
C ARG A 46 -4.22 3.03 11.83
N LYS A 47 -3.71 4.09 12.46
CA LYS A 47 -4.36 5.42 12.47
C LYS A 47 -3.82 6.28 11.33
#